data_AF-A0A516TJS1-F1
#
_entry.id   AF-A0A516TJS1-F1
#
_cell.length_a   1.000
_cell.length_b   1.000
_cell.length_c   1.000
_cell.angle_alpha   90.00
_cell.angle_beta   90.00
_cell.angle_gamma   90.00
#
_symmetry.space_group_name_H-M   'P 1'
#
loop_
_entity.id
_entity.type
_entity.pdbx_description
1 polymer ?
#
loop_
_entity_poly.entity_id
_entity_poly.type
_entity_poly.pdbx_seq_one_letter_code
_entity_poly.pdbx_strand_id
1 'polypeptide(L)'
;MLVDNPIVNSPFEEPTRYWVYEDGQPVLKEGRRPAGYYLKAGTHGPQPAILEEEFVRLGLVNTIRERVKAWREQSYPGVTLITRQLLNQWNNPERERRLFFCQREAVETLIWLVEASPADK
;
A
#
# COMPACT_ATOMS: atom_id res chain seq x y z
N MET A 1 -21.25 -1.57 13.38
CA MET A 1 -20.67 -2.08 14.66
C MET A 1 -19.16 -1.83 14.66
N LEU A 2 -18.54 -1.64 15.82
CA LEU A 2 -17.08 -1.47 15.95
C LEU A 2 -16.40 -2.85 15.92
N VAL A 3 -15.20 -2.93 15.34
CA VAL A 3 -14.38 -4.15 15.31
C VAL A 3 -13.55 -4.23 16.59
N ASP A 4 -13.58 -5.38 17.27
CA ASP A 4 -12.84 -5.60 18.52
C ASP A 4 -11.31 -5.57 18.33
N ASN A 5 -10.81 -6.11 17.20
CA ASN A 5 -9.41 -6.04 16.82
C ASN A 5 -9.21 -5.29 15.47
N PRO A 6 -9.00 -3.96 15.51
CA PRO A 6 -8.84 -3.17 14.29
C PRO A 6 -7.48 -3.38 13.60
N ILE A 7 -6.45 -3.85 14.32
CA ILE A 7 -5.09 -4.02 13.79
C ILE A 7 -4.88 -5.49 13.37
N VAL A 8 -4.93 -5.74 12.07
CA VAL A 8 -4.88 -7.10 11.49
C VAL A 8 -3.59 -7.42 10.72
N ASN A 9 -2.65 -6.49 10.61
CA ASN A 9 -1.39 -6.68 9.89
C ASN A 9 -0.18 -6.31 10.77
N SER A 10 0.96 -6.94 10.48
CA SER A 10 2.25 -6.52 11.01
C SER A 10 2.67 -5.17 10.41
N PRO A 11 3.28 -4.25 11.18
CA PRO A 11 3.85 -3.01 10.63
C PRO A 11 5.13 -3.23 9.81
N PHE A 12 5.74 -4.42 9.89
CA PHE A 12 7.02 -4.74 9.25
C PHE A 12 6.88 -5.54 7.93
N GLU A 13 5.71 -6.13 7.69
CA GLU A 13 5.42 -6.97 6.52
C GLU A 13 4.42 -6.26 5.59
N GLU A 14 4.34 -6.73 4.35
CA GLU A 14 3.32 -6.25 3.41
C GLU A 14 1.91 -6.57 3.96
N PRO A 15 0.96 -5.61 3.94
CA PRO A 15 -0.40 -5.86 4.41
C PRO A 15 -1.08 -6.96 3.58
N THR A 16 -1.63 -7.96 4.26
CA THR A 16 -2.27 -9.13 3.63
C THR A 16 -3.77 -9.17 3.85
N ARG A 17 -4.33 -8.31 4.70
CA ARG A 17 -5.76 -8.27 5.01
C ARG A 17 -6.22 -6.85 5.27
N TYR A 18 -7.51 -6.58 5.10
CA TYR A 18 -8.11 -5.30 5.49
C TYR A 18 -9.59 -5.44 5.82
N TRP A 19 -10.07 -4.55 6.69
CA TRP A 19 -11.50 -4.41 6.96
C TRP A 19 -12.17 -3.56 5.88
N VAL A 20 -13.32 -4.03 5.40
CA VAL A 20 -14.27 -3.27 4.58
C VAL A 20 -15.63 -3.28 5.28
N TYR A 21 -16.40 -2.22 5.17
CA TYR A 21 -17.77 -2.21 5.67
C TYR A 21 -18.71 -2.52 4.49
N GLU A 22 -19.39 -3.65 4.56
CA GLU A 22 -20.44 -4.07 3.62
C GLU A 22 -21.75 -4.08 4.43
N ASP A 23 -22.76 -3.32 3.99
CA ASP A 23 -24.06 -3.19 4.68
C ASP A 23 -23.98 -2.83 6.17
N GLY A 24 -23.00 -2.00 6.54
CA GLY A 24 -22.75 -1.59 7.93
C GLY A 24 -22.11 -2.65 8.83
N GLN A 25 -21.75 -3.81 8.27
CA GLN A 25 -21.00 -4.87 8.95
C GLN A 25 -19.53 -4.89 8.50
N PRO A 26 -18.58 -5.01 9.44
CA PRO A 26 -17.17 -5.14 9.10
C PRO A 26 -16.87 -6.54 8.58
N VAL A 27 -16.42 -6.63 7.33
CA VAL A 27 -15.98 -7.85 6.67
C VAL A 27 -14.47 -7.81 6.48
N LEU A 28 -13.78 -8.87 6.90
CA LEU A 28 -12.34 -9.01 6.68
C LEU A 28 -12.11 -9.57 5.27
N LYS A 29 -11.39 -8.82 4.43
CA LYS A 29 -11.00 -9.26 3.09
C LYS A 29 -9.51 -9.59 3.04
N GLU A 30 -9.15 -10.54 2.18
CA GLU A 30 -7.77 -10.88 1.89
C GLU A 30 -7.14 -9.90 0.88
N GLY A 31 -5.81 -9.85 0.92
CA GLY A 31 -4.99 -8.95 0.11
C GLY A 31 -4.74 -7.59 0.76
N ARG A 32 -3.98 -6.76 0.05
CA ARG A 32 -3.74 -5.38 0.44
C ARG A 32 -4.92 -4.50 0.04
N ARG A 33 -5.36 -3.62 0.94
CA ARG A 33 -6.41 -2.63 0.61
C ARG A 33 -6.00 -1.79 -0.61
N PRO A 34 -6.82 -1.71 -1.66
CA PRO A 34 -6.56 -0.82 -2.79
C PRO A 34 -6.42 0.63 -2.32
N ALA A 35 -5.48 1.37 -2.91
CA ALA A 35 -5.40 2.81 -2.72
C ALA A 35 -6.65 3.47 -3.30
N GLY A 36 -7.26 4.35 -2.51
CA GLY A 36 -8.50 5.04 -2.85
C GLY A 36 -8.97 5.90 -1.70
N TYR A 37 -10.04 6.66 -1.93
CA TYR A 37 -10.70 7.49 -0.94
C TYR A 37 -12.22 7.33 -1.08
N TYR A 38 -12.93 7.57 0.00
CA TYR A 38 -14.40 7.61 -0.03
C TYR A 38 -14.85 9.02 -0.34
N LEU A 39 -15.68 9.18 -1.37
CA LEU A 39 -16.42 10.41 -1.59
C LEU A 39 -17.67 10.38 -0.72
N LYS A 40 -17.78 11.36 0.17
CA LYS A 40 -19.09 11.71 0.73
C LYS A 40 -19.77 12.62 -0.28
N ALA A 41 -20.88 12.19 -0.86
CA ALA A 41 -21.64 13.06 -1.74
C ALA A 41 -21.99 14.35 -0.98
N GLY A 42 -21.55 15.50 -1.50
CA GLY A 42 -21.82 16.80 -0.89
C GLY A 42 -23.32 17.07 -0.92
N THR A 43 -23.92 17.33 0.24
CA THR A 43 -25.31 17.77 0.36
C THR A 43 -25.45 19.21 -0.15
N HIS A 44 -25.70 19.36 -1.45
CA HIS A 44 -26.37 20.55 -1.97
C HIS A 44 -27.87 20.25 -2.12
N GLY A 45 -28.57 20.04 -1.01
CA GLY A 45 -30.03 19.83 -1.02
C GLY A 45 -30.62 19.38 0.33
N PRO A 46 -31.88 19.72 0.65
CA PRO A 46 -32.50 19.51 1.96
C PRO A 46 -33.04 18.08 2.18
N GLN A 47 -32.41 17.06 1.58
CA GLN A 47 -32.85 15.67 1.71
C GLN A 47 -31.74 14.84 2.36
N PRO A 48 -32.07 13.98 3.35
CA PRO A 48 -31.11 13.04 3.90
C PRO A 48 -30.91 11.94 2.85
N ALA A 49 -29.99 12.17 1.93
CA ALA A 49 -29.52 11.11 1.05
C ALA A 49 -28.92 10.02 1.94
N ILE A 50 -29.50 8.81 1.87
CA ILE A 50 -28.83 7.60 2.32
C ILE A 50 -27.55 7.55 1.48
N LEU A 51 -26.45 7.99 2.10
CA LEU A 51 -25.22 8.35 1.43
C LEU A 51 -24.46 7.05 1.14
N GLU A 52 -24.59 6.51 -0.07
CA GLU A 52 -23.66 5.46 -0.52
C GLU A 52 -22.27 6.09 -0.59
N GLU A 53 -21.37 5.70 0.33
CA GLU A 53 -19.97 6.12 0.30
C GLU A 53 -19.29 5.46 -0.90
N GLU A 54 -19.19 6.18 -2.02
CA GLU A 54 -18.52 5.66 -3.21
C GLU A 54 -17.01 5.61 -2.98
N PHE A 55 -16.43 4.42 -3.15
CA PHE A 55 -14.99 4.22 -3.06
C PHE A 55 -14.30 4.50 -4.40
N VAL A 56 -13.63 5.64 -4.50
CA VAL A 56 -12.86 6.02 -5.69
C VAL A 56 -11.45 5.46 -5.60
N ARG A 57 -11.08 4.57 -6.53
CA ARG A 57 -9.75 3.96 -6.60
C ARG A 57 -8.73 4.91 -7.23
N LEU A 58 -7.54 4.95 -6.64
CA LEU A 58 -6.37 5.62 -7.22
C LEU A 58 -5.64 4.65 -8.14
N GLY A 59 -6.07 4.57 -9.40
CA GLY A 59 -5.54 3.63 -10.40
C GLY A 59 -4.01 3.67 -10.50
N LEU A 60 -3.44 4.86 -10.75
CA LEU A 60 -1.99 5.05 -10.88
C LEU A 60 -1.21 4.56 -9.65
N VAL A 61 -1.70 4.84 -8.44
CA VAL A 61 -1.03 4.42 -7.20
C VAL A 61 -1.01 2.91 -7.06
N ASN A 62 -2.13 2.24 -7.40
CA ASN A 62 -2.20 0.79 -7.37
C ASN A 62 -1.26 0.16 -8.39
N THR A 63 -1.21 0.69 -9.62
CA THR A 63 -0.26 0.25 -10.65
C THR A 63 1.19 0.43 -10.22
N ILE A 64 1.56 1.56 -9.62
CA ILE A 64 2.92 1.78 -9.11
C ILE A 64 3.27 0.73 -8.04
N ARG A 65 2.35 0.44 -7.10
CA ARG A 65 2.58 -0.59 -6.07
C ARG A 65 2.85 -1.97 -6.68
N GLU A 66 2.08 -2.35 -7.70
CA GLU A 66 2.28 -3.62 -8.41
C GLU A 66 3.65 -3.68 -9.10
N ARG A 67 4.05 -2.61 -9.81
CA ARG A 67 5.35 -2.54 -10.50
C ARG A 67 6.53 -2.55 -9.54
N VAL A 68 6.47 -1.75 -8.47
CA VAL A 68 7.51 -1.71 -7.42
C VAL A 68 7.64 -3.07 -6.74
N LYS A 69 6.51 -3.76 -6.47
CA LYS A 69 6.51 -5.11 -5.93
C LYS A 69 7.20 -6.11 -6.85
N ALA A 70 6.82 -6.13 -8.13
CA ALA A 70 7.44 -7.02 -9.12
C ALA A 70 8.96 -6.76 -9.25
N TRP A 71 9.35 -5.48 -9.30
CA TRP A 71 10.74 -5.06 -9.35
C TRP A 71 11.54 -5.49 -8.10
N ARG A 72 10.94 -5.40 -6.91
CA ARG A 72 11.51 -5.89 -5.66
C ARG A 72 11.68 -7.41 -5.65
N GLU A 73 10.67 -8.15 -6.10
CA GLU A 73 10.69 -9.63 -6.17
C GLU A 73 11.78 -10.13 -7.14
N GLN A 74 12.09 -9.35 -8.17
CA GLN A 74 13.22 -9.58 -9.08
C GLN A 74 14.58 -9.14 -8.51
N SER A 75 14.64 -8.85 -7.21
CA SER A 75 15.86 -8.39 -6.54
C SER A 75 16.43 -7.09 -7.14
N TYR A 76 15.57 -6.11 -7.45
CA TYR A 76 15.96 -4.76 -7.85
C TYR A 76 16.84 -4.71 -9.12
N PRO A 77 16.35 -5.13 -10.30
CA PRO A 77 17.10 -4.96 -11.55
C PRO A 77 17.38 -3.48 -11.83
N GLY A 78 18.53 -3.20 -12.46
CA GLY A 78 18.91 -1.84 -12.89
C GLY A 78 19.54 -0.92 -11.83
N VAL A 79 19.44 -1.23 -10.53
CA VAL A 79 20.05 -0.38 -9.48
C VAL A 79 21.57 -0.46 -9.46
N THR A 80 22.21 0.60 -8.96
CA THR A 80 23.65 0.62 -8.73
C THR A 80 24.07 -0.39 -7.65
N LEU A 81 25.37 -0.75 -7.63
CA LEU A 81 25.91 -1.64 -6.59
C LEU A 81 25.71 -1.07 -5.18
N ILE A 82 25.90 0.24 -5.00
CA ILE A 82 25.74 0.91 -3.70
C ILE A 82 24.27 0.88 -3.27
N THR A 83 23.34 1.21 -4.16
CA THR A 83 21.91 1.16 -3.87
C THR A 83 21.45 -0.27 -3.52
N ARG A 84 21.99 -1.28 -4.20
CA ARG A 84 21.74 -2.70 -3.87
C ARG A 84 22.21 -3.06 -2.46
N GLN A 85 23.42 -2.66 -2.09
CA GLN A 85 23.96 -2.90 -0.74
C GLN A 85 23.09 -2.21 0.33
N LEU A 86 22.64 -0.98 0.06
CA LEU A 86 21.78 -0.22 0.95
C LEU A 86 20.42 -0.90 1.15
N LEU A 87 19.77 -1.32 0.06
CA LEU A 87 18.51 -2.06 0.08
C LEU A 87 18.66 -3.37 0.86
N ASN A 88 19.73 -4.14 0.63
CA ASN A 88 19.99 -5.39 1.37
C ASN A 88 20.14 -5.13 2.87
N GLN A 89 20.87 -4.09 3.27
CA GLN A 89 21.05 -3.74 4.68
C GLN A 89 19.73 -3.29 5.33
N TRP A 90 18.91 -2.54 4.61
CA TRP A 90 17.62 -2.07 5.11
C TRP A 90 16.57 -3.16 5.22
N ASN A 91 16.66 -4.18 4.36
CA ASN A 91 15.76 -5.33 4.32
C ASN A 91 16.19 -6.45 5.26
N ASN A 92 17.34 -6.34 5.93
CA ASN A 92 17.84 -7.35 6.84
C ASN A 92 16.88 -7.51 8.05
N PRO A 93 16.27 -8.69 8.27
CA PRO A 93 15.36 -8.93 9.39
C PRO A 93 16.06 -8.84 10.76
N GLU A 94 17.38 -9.10 10.81
CA GLU A 94 18.20 -9.08 12.02
C GLU A 94 18.69 -7.67 12.40
N ARG A 95 18.25 -6.64 11.67
CA ARG A 95 18.62 -5.26 11.98
C ARG A 95 18.02 -4.86 13.33
N GLU A 96 18.86 -4.32 14.22
CA GLU A 96 18.46 -3.83 15.56
C GLU A 96 17.22 -2.92 15.51
N ARG A 97 17.15 -2.03 14.51
CA ARG A 97 16.01 -1.18 14.22
C ARG A 97 15.41 -1.52 12.87
N ARG A 98 14.49 -2.49 12.86
CA ARG A 98 13.72 -2.86 11.68
C ARG A 98 12.91 -1.68 11.16
N LEU A 99 12.96 -1.45 9.85
CA LEU A 99 12.14 -0.43 9.20
C LEU A 99 10.71 -0.95 9.02
N PHE A 100 9.73 -0.06 9.15
CA PHE A 100 8.35 -0.40 8.79
C PHE A 100 8.25 -0.65 7.29
N PHE A 101 7.31 -1.52 6.91
CA PHE A 101 7.07 -1.84 5.50
C PHE A 101 6.78 -0.57 4.69
N CYS A 102 5.97 0.35 5.22
CA CYS A 102 5.65 1.60 4.54
C CYS A 102 6.88 2.51 4.32
N GLN A 103 7.85 2.50 5.24
CA GLN A 103 9.09 3.27 5.09
C GLN A 103 9.96 2.64 4.01
N ARG A 104 10.10 1.31 4.01
CA ARG A 104 10.85 0.57 2.99
C ARG A 104 10.24 0.78 1.62
N GLU A 105 8.93 0.57 1.47
CA GLU A 105 8.21 0.72 0.22
C GLU A 105 8.28 2.16 -0.33
N ALA A 106 8.19 3.17 0.54
CA ALA A 106 8.32 4.56 0.11
C ALA A 106 9.70 4.84 -0.52
N VAL A 107 10.77 4.36 0.09
CA VAL A 107 12.13 4.52 -0.45
C VAL A 107 12.36 3.64 -1.67
N GLU A 108 11.88 2.40 -1.67
CA GLU A 108 11.88 1.51 -2.86
C GLU A 108 11.19 2.18 -4.05
N THR A 109 10.06 2.85 -3.84
CA THR A 109 9.34 3.57 -4.89
C THR A 109 10.16 4.73 -5.45
N LEU A 110 10.83 5.51 -4.60
CA LEU A 110 11.71 6.60 -5.05
C LEU A 110 12.91 6.06 -5.84
N ILE A 111 13.55 4.99 -5.37
CA ILE A 111 14.66 4.35 -6.07
C ILE A 111 14.18 3.80 -7.41
N TRP A 112 13.03 3.12 -7.45
CA TRP A 112 12.45 2.61 -8.69
C TRP A 112 12.18 3.73 -9.70
N LEU A 113 11.62 4.87 -9.27
CA LEU A 113 11.41 6.02 -10.15
C LEU A 113 12.71 6.62 -10.70
N VAL A 114 13.81 6.57 -9.96
CA VAL A 114 15.09 7.20 -10.35
C VAL A 114 15.99 6.22 -11.11
N GLU A 115 16.24 5.03 -10.56
CA GLU A 115 17.26 4.09 -11.03
C GLU A 115 16.74 2.93 -11.88
N ALA A 116 15.45 2.57 -11.81
CA ALA A 116 14.97 1.44 -12.61
C ALA A 116 15.04 1.74 -14.11
N SER A 117 15.20 0.68 -14.92
CA SER A 117 15.23 0.82 -16.36
C SER A 117 13.88 1.30 -16.90
N PRO A 118 13.82 1.98 -18.06
CA PRO A 118 12.55 2.35 -18.68
C PRO A 118 11.62 1.16 -18.99
N ALA A 119 12.18 -0.05 -19.17
CA ALA A 119 11.41 -1.27 -19.40
C ALA A 119 10.73 -1.79 -18.13
N ASP A 120 11.29 -1.48 -16.96
CA ASP A 120 10.76 -1.87 -15.65
C ASP A 120 9.83 -0.81 -15.04
N LYS A 121 9.68 0.35 -15.70
CA LYS A 121 8.88 1.49 -15.23
C LYS A 121 7.44 1.47 -15.71
#